data_AF-A0A075DB57-F1
#
_entry.id   AF-A0A075DB57-F1
#
_cell.length_a   1.000
_cell.length_b   1.000
_cell.length_c   1.000
_cell.angle_alpha   90.00
_cell.angle_beta   90.00
_cell.angle_gamma   90.00
#
_symmetry.space_group_name_H-M   'P 1'
#
loop_
_entity.id
_entity.type
_entity.pdbx_description
1 polymer ?
#
loop_
_entity_poly.entity_id
_entity_poly.type
_entity_poly.pdbx_seq_one_letter_code
_entity_poly.pdbx_strand_id
1 'polypeptide(L)'
;MAEKLEDLNLPLTVVTRIVKEALPSGVSISKEARTGLAKAASVFVLYVTSAATNIVKNKKRKALAGQDVIDAMKDIEFDRFVEPLGEALEHYKTMASARKSASMKKKDEQEDAEVIEDD
;
A
#
# COMPACT_ATOMS: atom_id res chain seq x y z
N MET A 1 0.85 -6.68 -19.34
CA MET A 1 1.80 -6.31 -18.26
C MET A 1 2.47 -5.02 -18.67
N ALA A 2 2.93 -4.18 -17.73
CA ALA A 2 3.72 -3.01 -18.10
C ALA A 2 4.93 -3.47 -18.93
N GLU A 3 5.10 -2.90 -20.13
CA GLU A 3 6.17 -3.29 -21.04
C GLU A 3 7.40 -2.41 -20.84
N LYS A 4 7.19 -1.19 -20.32
CA LYS A 4 8.24 -0.21 -20.06
C LYS A 4 8.13 0.32 -18.63
N LEU A 5 9.28 0.72 -18.07
CA LEU A 5 9.33 1.38 -16.76
C LEU A 5 8.47 2.65 -16.71
N GLU A 6 8.32 3.30 -17.87
CA GLU A 6 7.52 4.51 -18.06
C GLU A 6 6.03 4.28 -17.81
N ASP A 7 5.53 3.07 -18.05
CA ASP A 7 4.13 2.68 -17.82
C ASP A 7 3.82 2.57 -16.32
N LEU A 8 4.86 2.49 -15.47
CA LEU A 8 4.77 2.40 -14.02
C LEU A 8 4.98 3.76 -13.34
N ASN A 9 5.08 4.85 -14.11
CA ASN A 9 5.31 6.17 -13.55
C ASN A 9 4.10 6.62 -12.71
N LEU A 10 4.39 7.04 -11.48
CA LEU A 10 3.40 7.65 -10.61
C LEU A 10 3.04 9.06 -11.11
N PRO A 11 1.81 9.55 -10.86
CA PRO A 11 1.41 10.90 -11.24
C PRO A 11 2.38 11.96 -10.69
N LEU A 12 3.02 12.72 -11.57
CA LEU A 12 4.07 13.68 -11.20
C LEU A 12 3.58 14.72 -10.19
N THR A 13 2.31 15.12 -10.28
CA THR A 13 1.67 16.05 -9.34
C THR A 13 1.66 15.51 -7.91
N VAL A 14 1.36 14.22 -7.73
CA VAL A 14 1.30 13.58 -6.40
C VAL A 14 2.71 13.47 -5.82
N VAL A 15 3.67 13.00 -6.61
CA VAL A 15 5.08 12.92 -6.21
C VAL A 15 5.60 14.31 -5.81
N THR A 16 5.32 15.33 -6.62
CA THR A 16 5.74 16.71 -6.34
C THR A 16 5.18 17.24 -5.03
N ARG A 17 3.90 16.94 -4.74
CA ARG A 17 3.25 17.36 -3.49
C ARG A 17 3.92 16.72 -2.27
N ILE A 18 4.13 15.40 -2.29
CA ILE A 18 4.79 14.67 -1.20
C ILE A 18 6.21 15.19 -0.96
N VAL A 19 6.97 15.43 -2.03
CA VAL A 19 8.34 15.95 -1.90
C VAL A 19 8.34 17.36 -1.31
N LYS A 20 7.40 18.23 -1.70
CA LYS A 20 7.26 19.56 -1.10
C LYS A 20 6.89 19.51 0.38
N GLU A 21 6.02 18.58 0.79
CA GLU A 21 5.65 18.38 2.20
C GLU A 21 6.85 17.97 3.06
N ALA A 22 7.86 17.32 2.47
CA ALA A 22 9.12 16.96 3.14
C ALA A 22 10.19 18.07 3.13
N LEU A 23 9.94 19.21 2.49
CA LEU A 23 10.90 20.31 2.34
C LEU A 23 10.41 21.59 3.06
N PRO A 24 11.32 22.48 3.49
CA PRO A 24 10.94 23.78 4.02
C PRO A 24 10.13 24.63 3.02
N SER A 25 9.29 25.51 3.54
CA SER A 25 8.49 26.44 2.73
C SER A 25 9.38 27.32 1.86
N GLY A 26 8.98 27.52 0.60
CA GLY A 26 9.69 28.38 -0.35
C GLY A 26 10.80 27.67 -1.15
N VAL A 27 11.13 26.41 -0.82
CA VAL A 27 12.09 25.62 -1.60
C VAL A 27 11.48 25.24 -2.96
N SER A 28 12.21 25.55 -4.03
CA SER A 28 11.86 25.15 -5.39
C SER A 28 12.49 23.80 -5.74
N ILE A 29 11.79 23.03 -6.58
CA ILE A 29 12.25 21.72 -7.06
C ILE A 29 12.35 21.82 -8.58
N SER A 30 13.47 21.39 -9.16
CA SER A 30 13.63 21.37 -10.62
C SER A 30 12.73 20.32 -11.29
N LYS A 31 12.53 20.44 -12.60
CA LYS A 31 11.72 19.47 -13.36
C LYS A 31 12.41 18.10 -13.40
N GLU A 32 13.73 18.12 -13.49
CA GLU A 32 14.61 16.96 -13.54
C GLU A 32 14.56 16.20 -12.22
N ALA A 33 14.62 16.91 -11.08
CA ALA A 33 14.50 16.29 -9.75
C ALA A 33 13.13 15.64 -9.54
N ARG A 34 12.04 16.32 -9.92
CA ARG A 34 10.69 15.73 -9.86
C ARG A 34 10.59 14.44 -10.69
N THR A 35 11.13 14.46 -11.90
CA THR A 35 11.11 13.30 -12.80
C THR A 35 11.99 12.17 -12.28
N GLY A 36 13.17 12.49 -11.73
CA GLY A 36 14.06 11.52 -11.10
C GLY A 36 13.41 10.83 -9.90
N LEU A 37 12.76 11.59 -9.03
CA LEU A 37 12.05 11.06 -7.87
C LEU A 37 10.85 10.20 -8.27
N ALA A 38 10.09 10.58 -9.31
CA ALA A 38 8.99 9.75 -9.81
C ALA A 38 9.49 8.40 -10.33
N LYS A 39 10.58 8.38 -11.11
CA LYS A 39 11.20 7.13 -11.58
C LYS A 39 11.77 6.30 -10.42
N ALA A 40 12.44 6.95 -9.47
CA ALA A 40 12.97 6.27 -8.28
C ALA A 40 11.87 5.63 -7.44
N ALA A 41 10.71 6.29 -7.30
CA ALA A 41 9.55 5.73 -6.60
C ALA A 41 9.02 4.46 -7.29
N SER A 42 8.93 4.45 -8.63
CA SER A 42 8.53 3.25 -9.38
C SER A 42 9.52 2.10 -9.18
N VAL A 43 10.83 2.40 -9.24
CA VAL A 43 11.89 1.40 -8.97
C VAL A 43 11.83 0.89 -7.53
N PHE A 44 11.56 1.77 -6.56
CA PHE A 44 11.42 1.39 -5.16
C PHE A 44 10.28 0.38 -4.95
N VAL A 45 9.11 0.60 -5.56
CA VAL A 45 8.00 -0.36 -5.50
C VAL A 45 8.41 -1.73 -6.06
N LEU A 46 9.10 -1.75 -7.21
CA LEU A 46 9.59 -2.99 -7.82
C LEU A 46 10.62 -3.70 -6.94
N TYR A 47 11.54 -2.94 -6.34
CA TYR A 47 12.58 -3.45 -5.46
C TYR A 47 11.97 -4.11 -4.21
N VAL A 48 11.09 -3.40 -3.50
CA VAL A 48 10.39 -3.93 -2.31
C VAL A 48 9.55 -5.15 -2.67
N THR A 49 8.83 -5.11 -3.80
CA THR A 49 8.03 -6.26 -4.27
C THR A 49 8.90 -7.48 -4.54
N SER A 50 10.08 -7.29 -5.13
CA SER A 50 11.05 -8.36 -5.39
C SER A 50 11.58 -8.95 -4.09
N ALA A 51 11.98 -8.11 -3.13
CA ALA A 51 12.47 -8.55 -1.82
C ALA A 51 11.40 -9.34 -1.05
N ALA A 52 10.17 -8.82 -0.96
CA ALA A 52 9.05 -9.51 -0.31
C ALA A 52 8.69 -10.82 -1.03
N THR A 53 8.78 -10.85 -2.36
CA THR A 53 8.56 -12.09 -3.13
C THR A 53 9.60 -13.16 -2.79
N ASN A 54 10.86 -12.78 -2.57
CA ASN A 54 11.89 -13.73 -2.14
C ASN A 54 11.58 -14.33 -0.76
N ILE A 55 11.08 -13.52 0.18
CA ILE A 55 10.63 -14.01 1.50
C ILE A 55 9.48 -15.03 1.34
N VAL A 56 8.48 -14.72 0.51
CA VAL A 56 7.34 -15.61 0.24
C VAL A 56 7.80 -16.95 -0.35
N LYS A 57 8.73 -16.90 -1.33
CA LYS A 57 9.33 -18.09 -1.94
C LYS A 57 10.11 -18.93 -0.92
N ASN A 58 10.91 -18.28 -0.08
CA ASN A 58 11.70 -18.96 0.96
C ASN A 58 10.79 -19.63 2.00
N LYS A 59 9.66 -19.01 2.34
CA LYS A 59 8.61 -19.58 3.20
C LYS A 59 7.69 -20.59 2.48
N LYS A 60 8.01 -21.00 1.24
CA LYS A 60 7.24 -21.94 0.39
C LYS A 60 5.76 -21.56 0.20
N ARG A 61 5.44 -20.27 0.28
CA ARG A 61 4.09 -19.75 0.03
C ARG A 61 3.98 -19.24 -1.41
N LYS A 62 2.74 -19.05 -1.87
CA LYS A 62 2.41 -18.49 -3.20
C LYS A 62 1.77 -17.10 -3.13
N ALA A 63 1.32 -16.68 -1.95
CA ALA A 63 0.65 -15.41 -1.73
C ALA A 63 1.51 -14.50 -0.85
N LEU A 64 1.68 -13.26 -1.29
CA LEU A 64 2.35 -12.19 -0.55
C LEU A 64 1.37 -11.57 0.45
N ALA A 65 1.78 -11.48 1.72
CA ALA A 65 1.00 -10.85 2.79
C ALA A 65 1.67 -9.55 3.24
N GLY A 66 0.92 -8.70 3.96
CA GLY A 66 1.44 -7.44 4.49
C GLY A 66 2.68 -7.62 5.39
N GLN A 67 2.73 -8.70 6.17
CA GLN A 67 3.89 -9.03 6.99
C GLN A 67 5.16 -9.28 6.16
N ASP A 68 5.03 -9.87 4.97
CA ASP A 68 6.19 -10.13 4.11
C ASP A 68 6.81 -8.84 3.59
N VAL A 69 5.99 -7.80 3.39
CA VAL A 69 6.49 -6.47 3.02
C VAL A 69 7.26 -5.84 4.19
N ILE A 70 6.76 -5.97 5.41
CA ILE A 70 7.43 -5.44 6.61
C ILE A 70 8.74 -6.19 6.87
N ASP A 71 8.75 -7.52 6.76
CA ASP A 71 9.96 -8.33 6.86
C ASP A 71 10.97 -7.92 5.79
N ALA A 72 10.51 -7.69 4.54
CA ALA A 72 11.38 -7.24 3.46
C ALA A 72 12.01 -5.87 3.72
N MET A 73 11.31 -4.94 4.39
CA MET A 73 11.87 -3.65 4.76
C MET A 73 13.07 -3.78 5.71
N LYS A 74 13.07 -4.80 6.59
CA LYS A 74 14.22 -5.11 7.45
C LYS A 74 15.37 -5.69 6.63
N ASP A 75 15.07 -6.65 5.76
CA ASP A 75 16.08 -7.33 4.94
C ASP A 75 16.82 -6.37 3.99
N ILE A 76 16.14 -5.32 3.52
CA ILE A 76 16.72 -4.28 2.65
C ILE A 76 17.21 -3.04 3.42
N GLU A 77 17.36 -3.13 4.74
CA GLU A 77 17.94 -2.09 5.61
C GLU A 77 17.15 -0.76 5.62
N PHE A 78 15.82 -0.85 5.49
CA PHE A 78 14.88 0.26 5.65
C PHE A 78 14.07 0.16 6.94
N ASP A 79 14.75 -0.08 8.06
CA ASP A 79 14.19 -0.25 9.39
C ASP A 79 13.25 0.88 9.82
N ARG A 80 13.52 2.11 9.36
CA ARG A 80 12.68 3.29 9.64
C ARG A 80 11.23 3.15 9.16
N PHE A 81 10.94 2.23 8.24
CA PHE A 81 9.58 1.98 7.75
C PHE A 81 8.85 0.87 8.51
N VAL A 82 9.54 0.08 9.33
CA VAL A 82 8.97 -1.12 9.97
C VAL A 82 7.83 -0.77 10.91
N GLU A 83 8.06 0.15 11.85
CA GLU A 83 7.07 0.55 12.84
C GLU A 83 5.86 1.25 12.18
N PRO A 84 6.04 2.30 11.34
CA PRO A 84 4.91 2.93 10.66
C PRO A 84 4.08 1.98 9.79
N LEU A 85 4.73 1.01 9.12
CA LEU A 85 4.00 0.02 8.32
C LEU A 85 3.27 -1.01 9.20
N GLY A 86 3.81 -1.34 10.37
CA GLY A 86 3.15 -2.17 11.37
C GLY A 86 1.84 -1.56 11.84
N GLU A 87 1.89 -0.29 12.25
CA GLU A 87 0.71 0.49 12.65
C GLU A 87 -0.33 0.58 11.53
N ALA A 88 0.11 0.88 10.30
CA ALA A 88 -0.78 0.96 9.15
C ALA A 88 -1.46 -0.39 8.84
N LEU A 89 -0.73 -1.51 8.99
CA LEU A 89 -1.28 -2.85 8.78
C LEU A 89 -2.30 -3.22 9.86
N GLU A 90 -2.06 -2.86 11.12
CA GLU A 90 -3.01 -3.06 12.21
C GLU A 90 -4.29 -2.25 11.99
N HIS A 91 -4.13 -0.96 11.68
CA HIS A 91 -5.26 -0.08 11.36
C HIS A 91 -6.10 -0.64 10.20
N TYR A 92 -5.45 -1.12 9.13
CA TYR A 92 -6.13 -1.77 8.01
C TYR A 92 -6.94 -3.00 8.44
N LYS A 93 -6.39 -3.88 9.28
CA LYS A 93 -7.10 -5.08 9.77
C LYS A 93 -8.33 -4.72 10.61
N THR A 94 -8.22 -3.70 11.45
CA THR A 94 -9.34 -3.20 12.27
C THR A 94 -10.45 -2.65 11.39
N MET A 95 -10.10 -1.80 10.41
CA MET A 95 -11.07 -1.26 9.46
C MET A 95 -11.74 -2.35 8.60
N ALA A 96 -10.96 -3.32 8.11
CA ALA A 96 -11.50 -4.41 7.30
C ALA A 96 -12.48 -5.28 8.10
N SER A 97 -12.17 -5.55 9.36
CA SER A 97 -13.06 -6.28 10.28
C SER A 97 -14.35 -5.51 10.54
N ALA A 98 -14.26 -4.20 10.82
CA ALA A 98 -15.44 -3.36 11.03
C ALA A 98 -16.36 -3.30 9.79
N ARG A 99 -15.79 -3.20 8.59
CA ARG A 99 -16.55 -3.26 7.33
C ARG A 99 -17.28 -4.60 7.16
N LYS A 100 -16.60 -5.71 7.46
CA LYS A 100 -17.21 -7.05 7.38
C LYS A 100 -18.38 -7.19 8.35
N SER A 101 -18.23 -6.71 9.59
CA SER A 101 -19.30 -6.70 10.58
C SER A 101 -20.49 -5.83 10.14
N ALA A 102 -20.23 -4.66 9.54
CA ALA A 102 -21.29 -3.78 9.03
C ALA A 102 -22.03 -4.40 7.83
N SER A 103 -21.33 -5.11 6.93
CA SER A 103 -21.98 -5.83 5.83
C SER A 103 -22.81 -7.02 6.30
N MET A 104 -22.39 -7.70 7.37
CA MET A 104 -23.15 -8.80 7.97
C MET A 104 -24.45 -8.29 8.59
N LYS A 105 -24.38 -7.21 9.39
CA LYS A 105 -25.58 -6.58 9.97
C LYS A 105 -26.59 -6.13 8.91
N LYS A 106 -26.13 -5.53 7.80
CA LYS A 106 -27.01 -5.14 6.71
C LYS A 106 -27.69 -6.33 6.01
N LYS A 107 -27.03 -7.49 5.97
CA LYS A 107 -27.57 -8.69 5.35
C LYS A 107 -28.61 -9.35 6.25
N ASP A 108 -28.34 -9.40 7.56
CA ASP A 108 -29.28 -9.90 8.56
C ASP A 108 -30.54 -9.00 8.62
N GLU A 109 -30.38 -7.67 8.57
CA GLU A 109 -31.52 -6.71 8.54
C GLU A 109 -32.35 -6.79 7.24
N GLN A 110 -31.75 -7.19 6.11
CA GLN A 110 -32.47 -7.41 4.86
C GLN A 110 -33.22 -8.74 4.84
N GLU A 111 -32.61 -9.81 5.37
CA GLU A 111 -33.27 -11.10 5.51
C GLU A 111 -34.44 -11.03 6.51
N ASP A 112 -34.29 -10.31 7.63
CA ASP A 112 -35.40 -10.08 8.56
C ASP A 112 -36.53 -9.25 7.93
N ALA A 113 -36.22 -8.26 7.08
CA ALA A 113 -37.24 -7.43 6.43
C ALA A 113 -38.01 -8.19 5.33
N GLU A 114 -37.34 -9.04 4.55
CA GLU A 114 -37.98 -9.89 3.53
C GLU A 114 -38.89 -10.95 4.18
N VAL A 115 -38.50 -11.52 5.32
CA VAL A 115 -39.33 -12.49 6.06
C VAL A 115 -40.60 -11.86 6.64
N ILE A 116 -40.60 -10.57 6.95
CA ILE A 116 -41.78 -9.86 7.49
C ILE A 116 -42.78 -9.46 6.39
N GLU A 117 -42.37 -9.35 5.12
CA GLU A 117 -43.27 -8.98 4.01
C GLU A 117 -44.04 -10.17 3.39
N ASP A 118 -43.64 -11.42 3.67
CA ASP A 118 -44.23 -12.65 3.11
C ASP A 118 -45.25 -13.37 4.04
N ASP A 119 -45.55 -12.84 5.24
CA ASP A 119 -46.57 -13.33 6.21
C ASP A 119 -47.76 -12.35 6.36
#